data_AF-N2ABE7-F1
#
_entry.id   AF-N2ABE7-F1
#
_cell.length_a   1.000
_cell.length_b   1.000
_cell.length_c   1.000
_cell.angle_alpha   90.00
_cell.angle_beta   90.00
_cell.angle_gamma   90.00
#
_symmetry.space_group_name_H-M   'P 1'
#
loop_
_entity.id
_entity.type
_entity.pdbx_description
1 polymer ?
#
loop_
_entity_poly.entity_id
_entity_poly.type
_entity_poly.pdbx_seq_one_letter_code
_entity_poly.pdbx_strand_id
1 'polypeptide(L)'
;MSRQRENLFSSVRSHYEVSLAEIGSFHMPDKRGNSQSADNSQLLAYKSSPKDGHAFKLQAPYKPTGDQSQAIAELVKGFKEGNQFRTLLGVTGSGKAFTMANVIQELQKPMLVVAYNKTLAAQLYGEFKEMFPENAVEYYVS
;
A
#
# COMPACT_ATOMS: atom_id res chain seq x y z
N MET A 1 -31.50 -9.23 29.62
CA MET A 1 -31.10 -8.64 30.91
C MET A 1 -30.15 -9.62 31.55
N SER A 2 -28.89 -9.39 31.86
CA SER A 2 -27.98 -8.24 31.85
C SER A 2 -26.58 -8.88 31.85
N ARG A 3 -25.68 -8.50 30.94
CA ARG A 3 -24.59 -7.53 31.22
C ARG A 3 -23.81 -7.84 32.51
N GLN A 4 -22.48 -7.97 32.31
CA GLN A 4 -21.42 -7.35 33.13
C GLN A 4 -21.16 -8.06 34.47
N ARG A 5 -19.96 -8.44 34.89
CA ARG A 5 -18.53 -8.13 34.64
C ARG A 5 -17.77 -9.44 34.92
N GLU A 6 -16.58 -9.73 34.41
CA GLU A 6 -15.32 -9.12 34.81
C GLU A 6 -14.24 -9.91 34.06
N ASN A 7 -13.51 -9.26 33.16
CA ASN A 7 -12.08 -9.49 33.03
C ASN A 7 -11.47 -8.22 32.44
N LEU A 8 -10.94 -7.44 33.37
CA LEU A 8 -10.15 -6.24 33.18
C LEU A 8 -8.93 -6.50 32.26
N PHE A 9 -8.67 -5.53 31.39
CA PHE A 9 -7.34 -5.01 31.03
C PHE A 9 -6.19 -5.98 30.73
N SER A 10 -6.01 -6.30 29.45
CA SER A 10 -4.75 -6.11 28.71
C SER A 10 -5.09 -6.40 27.24
N SER A 11 -4.77 -5.63 26.22
CA SER A 11 -3.66 -4.74 25.99
C SER A 11 -4.11 -3.79 24.88
N VAL A 12 -3.66 -2.55 24.92
CA VAL A 12 -3.80 -1.56 23.86
C VAL A 12 -3.10 -2.10 22.60
N ARG A 13 -3.78 -2.93 21.81
CA ARG A 13 -3.30 -3.32 20.48
C ARG A 13 -3.71 -2.22 19.52
N SER A 14 -2.80 -1.28 19.32
CA SER A 14 -2.84 -0.37 18.19
C SER A 14 -2.80 -1.21 16.91
N HIS A 15 -3.99 -1.50 16.37
CA HIS A 15 -4.15 -2.12 15.06
C HIS A 15 -3.73 -1.07 14.03
N TYR A 16 -2.49 -1.18 13.54
CA TYR A 16 -2.06 -0.41 12.38
C TYR A 16 -2.53 -1.14 11.13
N GLU A 17 -3.57 -0.60 10.50
CA GLU A 17 -4.04 -1.03 9.19
C GLU A 17 -3.21 -0.32 8.11
N VAL A 18 -2.56 -1.09 7.23
CA VAL A 18 -1.92 -0.55 6.03
C VAL A 18 -2.90 -0.78 4.90
N SER A 19 -3.62 0.27 4.52
CA SER A 19 -4.55 0.23 3.40
C SER A 19 -3.79 0.57 2.11
N LEU A 20 -3.99 -0.25 1.09
CA LEU A 20 -3.45 -0.02 -0.24
C LEU A 20 -4.56 0.43 -1.17
N ALA A 21 -4.27 1.42 -2.00
CA ALA A 21 -5.10 1.77 -3.13
C ALA A 21 -4.28 1.61 -4.42
N GLU A 22 -4.79 0.84 -5.37
CA GLU A 22 -4.29 0.90 -6.75
C GLU A 22 -4.64 2.29 -7.33
N ILE A 23 -3.66 2.96 -7.93
CA ILE A 23 -3.82 4.32 -8.50
C ILE A 23 -4.86 4.35 -9.64
N GLY A 24 -5.26 3.19 -10.18
CA GLY A 24 -6.31 3.06 -11.20
C GLY A 24 -7.76 3.12 -10.69
N SER A 25 -8.02 3.13 -9.38
CA SER A 25 -9.38 2.98 -8.80
C SER A 25 -10.05 4.30 -8.38
N PHE A 26 -9.45 5.46 -8.66
CA PHE A 26 -10.01 6.76 -8.26
C PHE A 26 -10.94 7.32 -9.35
N HIS A 27 -12.23 6.99 -9.29
CA HIS A 27 -13.27 7.67 -10.08
C HIS A 27 -13.63 8.99 -9.39
N MET A 28 -13.16 10.13 -9.93
CA MET A 28 -13.58 11.45 -9.48
C MET A 28 -15.05 11.72 -9.90
N PRO A 29 -15.92 12.22 -9.00
CA PRO A 29 -17.24 12.69 -9.39
C PRO A 29 -17.12 13.94 -10.27
N ASP A 30 -17.81 13.91 -11.41
CA ASP A 30 -17.88 14.97 -12.41
C ASP A 30 -18.36 16.29 -11.80
N LYS A 31 -17.45 17.27 -11.70
CA LYS A 31 -17.79 18.66 -11.44
C LYS A 31 -18.14 19.34 -12.76
N ARG A 32 -19.43 19.34 -13.09
CA ARG A 32 -20.03 20.26 -14.08
C ARG A 32 -19.72 21.71 -13.67
N GLY A 33 -18.90 22.40 -14.45
CA GLY A 33 -18.60 23.82 -14.21
C GLY A 33 -17.51 24.41 -15.09
N ASN A 34 -17.93 24.86 -16.27
CA ASN A 34 -17.30 25.81 -17.18
C ASN A 34 -16.14 25.34 -18.08
N SER A 35 -16.42 25.47 -19.38
CA SER A 35 -15.58 25.19 -20.53
C SER A 35 -14.35 26.08 -20.60
N GLN A 36 -13.18 25.49 -20.38
CA GLN A 36 -11.99 25.77 -21.17
C GLN A 36 -11.47 24.42 -21.65
N SER A 37 -11.11 24.36 -22.93
CA SER A 37 -10.55 23.20 -23.60
C SER A 37 -9.26 22.76 -22.89
N ALA A 38 -9.41 21.92 -21.87
CA ALA A 38 -8.29 21.17 -21.32
C ALA A 38 -7.82 20.25 -22.45
N ASP A 39 -6.60 20.47 -22.89
CA ASP A 39 -5.89 19.60 -23.80
C ASP A 39 -5.91 18.17 -23.25
N ASN A 40 -6.83 17.34 -23.77
CA ASN A 40 -7.02 15.95 -23.35
C ASN A 40 -5.78 15.08 -23.60
N SER A 41 -4.78 15.61 -24.32
CA SER A 41 -3.46 15.00 -24.47
C SER A 41 -2.71 14.88 -23.14
N GLN A 42 -2.91 15.82 -22.20
CA GLN A 42 -2.27 15.75 -20.88
C GLN A 42 -2.95 14.75 -19.93
N LEU A 43 -4.25 14.54 -20.04
CA LEU A 43 -4.97 13.50 -19.29
C LEU A 43 -4.69 12.09 -19.83
N LEU A 44 -4.39 11.93 -21.11
CA LEU A 44 -3.97 10.62 -21.64
C LEU A 44 -2.53 10.25 -21.23
N ALA A 45 -1.72 11.22 -20.80
CA ALA A 45 -0.35 11.00 -20.33
C ALA A 45 -0.27 10.46 -18.88
N TYR A 46 -1.33 10.59 -18.06
CA TYR A 46 -1.32 10.03 -16.69
C TYR A 46 -1.56 8.52 -16.65
N LYS A 47 -1.78 7.86 -17.80
CA LYS A 47 -1.60 6.41 -17.93
C LYS A 47 -0.10 6.09 -17.83
N SER A 48 0.47 6.27 -16.65
CA SER A 48 1.80 5.85 -16.25
C SER A 48 1.79 4.33 -16.09
N SER A 49 1.65 3.63 -17.22
CA SER A 49 2.44 2.42 -17.39
C SER A 49 3.90 2.88 -17.34
N PRO A 50 4.79 2.24 -16.56
CA PRO A 50 6.19 2.65 -16.48
C PRO A 50 6.78 2.65 -17.90
N LYS A 51 6.93 3.83 -18.49
CA LYS A 51 7.49 3.98 -19.85
C LYS A 51 9.01 3.81 -19.86
N ASP A 52 9.61 3.76 -18.68
CA ASP A 52 11.01 3.42 -18.45
C ASP A 52 11.06 2.14 -17.60
N GLY A 53 11.47 1.04 -18.24
CA GLY A 53 11.34 -0.34 -17.76
C GLY A 53 12.16 -0.73 -16.53
N HIS A 54 11.91 -0.11 -15.39
CA HIS A 54 12.50 -0.50 -14.11
C HIS A 54 11.50 -1.29 -13.29
N ALA A 55 11.67 -2.62 -13.30
CA ALA A 55 10.97 -3.50 -12.37
C ALA A 55 11.24 -3.07 -10.92
N PHE A 56 10.25 -3.20 -10.04
CA PHE A 56 10.46 -3.09 -8.61
C PHE A 56 11.41 -4.20 -8.15
N LYS A 57 12.54 -3.83 -7.56
CA LYS A 57 13.54 -4.76 -7.05
C LYS A 57 13.70 -4.56 -5.55
N LEU A 58 13.16 -5.51 -4.80
CA LEU A 58 13.30 -5.56 -3.35
C LEU A 58 14.74 -5.96 -3.01
N GLN A 59 15.43 -5.08 -2.28
CA GLN A 59 16.69 -5.39 -1.63
C GLN A 59 16.44 -5.55 -0.14
N ALA A 60 16.67 -6.75 0.39
CA ALA A 60 16.61 -7.02 1.81
C ALA A 60 17.61 -8.12 2.18
N PRO A 61 18.29 -8.03 3.34
CA PRO A 61 19.24 -9.04 3.79
C PRO A 61 18.55 -10.33 4.31
N TYR A 62 17.22 -10.35 4.37
CA TYR A 62 16.42 -11.46 4.89
C TYR A 62 15.30 -11.83 3.92
N LYS A 63 14.81 -13.07 4.03
CA LYS A 63 13.69 -13.60 3.26
C LYS A 63 12.41 -13.58 4.10
N PRO A 64 11.21 -13.61 3.48
CA PRO A 64 9.96 -13.81 4.21
C PRO A 64 10.00 -15.07 5.07
N THR A 65 9.53 -14.97 6.31
CA THR A 65 9.52 -16.07 7.28
C THR A 65 8.16 -16.26 7.92
N GLY A 66 7.88 -17.48 8.41
CA GLY A 66 6.61 -17.82 9.04
C GLY A 66 5.43 -17.56 8.10
N ASP A 67 4.37 -16.95 8.63
CA ASP A 67 3.13 -16.70 7.89
C ASP A 67 3.26 -15.64 6.79
N GLN A 68 4.40 -14.93 6.70
CA GLN A 68 4.59 -13.87 5.70
C GLN A 68 4.52 -14.43 4.27
N SER A 69 5.13 -15.59 4.00
CA SER A 69 5.16 -16.18 2.65
C SER A 69 3.75 -16.52 2.16
N GLN A 70 2.92 -17.07 3.05
CA GLN A 70 1.53 -17.39 2.74
C GLN A 70 0.71 -16.11 2.52
N ALA A 71 0.85 -15.11 3.41
CA ALA A 71 0.15 -13.84 3.27
C ALA A 71 0.49 -13.12 1.95
N ILE A 72 1.77 -13.11 1.54
CA ILE A 72 2.20 -12.56 0.26
C ILE A 72 1.50 -13.28 -0.89
N ALA A 73 1.53 -14.61 -0.91
CA ALA A 73 0.93 -15.41 -1.97
C ALA A 73 -0.58 -15.17 -2.09
N GLU A 74 -1.30 -15.13 -0.97
CA GLU A 74 -2.74 -14.87 -0.93
C GLU A 74 -3.10 -13.48 -1.44
N LEU A 75 -2.38 -12.44 -1.00
CA LEU A 75 -2.58 -11.07 -1.45
C LEU A 75 -2.31 -10.93 -2.95
N VAL A 76 -1.17 -11.43 -3.43
CA VAL A 76 -0.76 -11.38 -4.84
C VAL A 76 -1.78 -12.09 -5.72
N LYS A 77 -2.18 -13.31 -5.33
CA LYS A 77 -3.22 -14.06 -6.04
C LYS A 77 -4.52 -13.26 -6.11
N GLY A 78 -4.95 -12.71 -4.97
CA GLY A 78 -6.17 -11.94 -4.89
C GLY A 78 -6.20 -10.73 -5.81
N PHE A 79 -5.10 -9.97 -5.89
CA PHE A 79 -5.00 -8.83 -6.82
C PHE A 79 -4.91 -9.27 -8.28
N LYS A 80 -4.21 -10.37 -8.59
CA LYS A 80 -4.14 -10.94 -9.95
C LYS A 80 -5.49 -11.45 -10.45
N GLU A 81 -6.35 -11.92 -9.55
CA GLU A 81 -7.74 -12.32 -9.84
C GLU A 81 -8.70 -11.12 -10.02
N GLY A 82 -8.21 -9.89 -9.93
CA GLY A 82 -9.02 -8.68 -10.12
C GLY A 82 -9.78 -8.22 -8.88
N ASN A 83 -9.48 -8.77 -7.69
CA ASN A 83 -10.09 -8.28 -6.46
C ASN A 83 -9.50 -6.92 -6.11
N GLN A 84 -10.37 -5.93 -5.97
CA GLN A 84 -9.98 -4.54 -5.74
C GLN A 84 -9.52 -4.28 -4.31
N PHE A 85 -10.06 -5.03 -3.34
CA PHE A 85 -9.82 -4.81 -1.92
C PHE A 85 -9.29 -6.08 -1.26
N ARG A 86 -8.20 -5.94 -0.52
CA ARG A 86 -7.58 -6.99 0.28
C ARG A 86 -7.09 -6.42 1.60
N THR A 87 -7.19 -7.21 2.66
CA THR A 87 -6.79 -6.80 4.01
C THR A 87 -5.68 -7.71 4.51
N LEU A 88 -4.53 -7.12 4.84
CA LEU A 88 -3.45 -7.83 5.52
C LEU A 88 -3.65 -7.74 7.03
N LEU A 89 -4.16 -8.80 7.64
CA LEU A 89 -4.28 -8.89 9.10
C LEU A 89 -2.92 -9.28 9.69
N GLY A 90 -2.34 -8.42 10.53
CA GLY A 90 -1.06 -8.70 11.17
C GLY A 90 -0.88 -7.97 12.49
N VAL A 91 -0.25 -8.63 13.46
CA VAL A 91 0.09 -8.03 14.75
C VAL A 91 1.24 -7.01 14.61
N THR A 92 1.46 -6.17 15.62
CA THR A 92 2.61 -5.25 15.63
C THR A 92 3.92 -6.03 15.65
N GLY A 93 4.92 -5.58 14.90
CA GLY A 93 6.22 -6.25 14.80
C GLY A 93 6.26 -7.46 13.86
N SER A 94 5.16 -7.84 13.21
CA SER A 94 5.13 -8.99 12.29
C SER A 94 5.77 -8.72 10.91
N GLY A 95 6.35 -7.54 10.70
CA GLY A 95 6.96 -7.16 9.42
C GLY A 95 5.98 -6.80 8.30
N LYS A 96 4.82 -6.18 8.62
CA LYS A 96 3.81 -5.82 7.61
C LYS A 96 4.35 -5.01 6.43
N ALA A 97 5.23 -4.04 6.67
CA ALA A 97 5.84 -3.26 5.60
C ALA A 97 6.68 -4.13 4.66
N PHE A 98 7.45 -5.07 5.21
CA PHE A 98 8.24 -6.03 4.42
C PHE A 98 7.35 -7.01 3.64
N THR A 99 6.29 -7.54 4.26
CA THR A 99 5.26 -8.31 3.55
C THR A 99 4.73 -7.51 2.37
N MET A 100 4.42 -6.23 2.58
CA MET A 100 3.91 -5.37 1.54
C MET A 100 4.93 -5.06 0.44
N ALA A 101 6.20 -4.89 0.77
CA ALA A 101 7.27 -4.72 -0.21
C ALA A 101 7.39 -5.95 -1.13
N ASN A 102 7.28 -7.16 -0.59
CA ASN A 102 7.24 -8.38 -1.42
C ASN A 102 6.03 -8.40 -2.35
N VAL A 103 4.85 -7.98 -1.87
CA VAL A 103 3.65 -7.87 -2.72
C VAL A 103 3.85 -6.85 -3.84
N ILE A 104 4.46 -5.68 -3.56
CA ILE A 104 4.79 -4.66 -4.57
C ILE A 104 5.71 -5.25 -5.65
N GLN A 105 6.77 -5.95 -5.25
CA GLN A 105 7.67 -6.63 -6.18
C GLN A 105 6.93 -7.68 -7.02
N GLU A 106 6.01 -8.46 -6.45
CA GLU A 106 5.31 -9.50 -7.22
C GLU A 106 4.24 -8.95 -8.19
N LEU A 107 3.66 -7.80 -7.86
CA LEU A 107 2.62 -7.18 -8.69
C LEU A 107 3.17 -6.28 -9.79
N GLN A 108 4.36 -5.70 -9.60
CA GLN A 108 5.00 -4.80 -10.57
C GLN A 108 4.09 -3.63 -11.01
N LYS A 109 3.35 -3.05 -10.05
CA LYS A 109 2.43 -1.92 -10.28
C LYS A 109 2.81 -0.71 -9.42
N PRO A 110 2.68 0.52 -9.95
CA PRO A 110 2.77 1.73 -9.13
C PRO A 110 1.76 1.68 -7.96
N MET A 111 2.22 2.04 -6.75
CA MET A 111 1.44 1.89 -5.52
C MET A 111 1.45 3.17 -4.70
N LEU A 112 0.31 3.49 -4.09
CA LEU A 112 0.18 4.56 -3.10
C LEU A 112 -0.01 3.94 -1.71
N VAL A 113 0.91 4.24 -0.79
CA VAL A 113 0.80 3.86 0.62
C VAL A 113 0.28 5.06 1.40
N VAL A 114 -0.85 4.89 2.09
CA VAL A 114 -1.50 5.94 2.87
C VAL A 114 -1.33 5.66 4.36
N ALA A 115 -0.83 6.65 5.11
CA ALA A 115 -0.69 6.58 6.56
C ALA A 115 -1.50 7.70 7.23
N TYR A 116 -2.06 7.40 8.40
CA TYR A 116 -2.95 8.34 9.12
C TYR A 116 -2.23 9.50 9.81
N ASN A 117 -0.90 9.48 9.89
CA ASN A 117 -0.11 10.55 10.49
C ASN A 117 1.27 10.71 9.83
N LYS A 118 1.87 11.89 10.00
CA LYS A 118 3.15 12.28 9.38
C LYS A 118 4.33 11.44 9.87
N THR A 119 4.35 11.07 11.15
CA THR A 119 5.43 10.25 11.75
C THR A 119 5.48 8.85 11.15
N LEU A 120 4.33 8.17 11.07
CA LEU A 120 4.22 6.84 10.46
C LEU A 120 4.50 6.91 8.95
N ALA A 121 4.03 7.96 8.27
CA ALA A 121 4.34 8.16 6.86
C ALA A 121 5.86 8.29 6.63
N ALA A 122 6.56 9.07 7.46
CA ALA A 122 8.01 9.24 7.38
C ALA A 122 8.75 7.93 7.69
N GLN A 123 8.29 7.15 8.69
CA GLN A 123 8.85 5.83 9.00
C GLN A 123 8.71 4.87 7.81
N LEU A 124 7.51 4.74 7.26
CA LEU A 124 7.25 3.87 6.11
C LEU A 124 8.05 4.30 4.89
N TYR A 125 8.17 5.61 4.65
CA TYR A 125 9.02 6.13 3.58
C TYR A 125 10.48 5.68 3.73
N GLY A 126 11.05 5.78 4.94
CA GLY A 126 12.39 5.29 5.22
C GLY A 126 12.53 3.79 4.95
N GLU A 127 11.62 2.99 5.51
CA GLU A 127 11.60 1.52 5.32
C GLU A 127 11.50 1.15 3.82
N PHE A 128 10.62 1.78 3.06
CA PHE A 128 10.49 1.52 1.62
C PHE A 128 11.68 2.02 0.81
N LYS A 129 12.31 3.13 1.19
CA LYS A 129 13.51 3.64 0.51
C LYS A 129 14.70 2.69 0.68
N GLU A 130 14.84 2.10 1.86
CA GLU A 130 15.84 1.05 2.13
C GLU A 130 15.54 -0.23 1.37
N MET A 131 14.27 -0.64 1.29
CA MET A 131 13.83 -1.84 0.58
C MET A 131 13.90 -1.71 -0.96
N PHE A 132 13.75 -0.50 -1.50
CA PHE A 132 13.73 -0.23 -2.94
C PHE A 132 14.71 0.89 -3.33
N PRO A 133 16.03 0.70 -3.13
CA PRO A 133 17.02 1.75 -3.35
C PRO A 133 17.16 2.14 -4.83
N GLU A 134 16.82 1.21 -5.75
CA GLU A 134 16.86 1.41 -7.20
C GLU A 134 15.55 1.94 -7.78
N ASN A 135 14.48 2.07 -7.00
CA ASN A 135 13.18 2.53 -7.48
C ASN A 135 12.83 3.93 -6.93
N ALA A 136 11.92 4.61 -7.63
CA ALA A 136 11.38 5.90 -7.21
C ALA A 136 10.41 5.70 -6.03
N VAL A 137 10.92 5.89 -4.82
CA VAL A 137 10.13 6.01 -3.58
C VAL A 137 10.05 7.49 -3.24
N GLU A 138 8.83 8.03 -3.22
CA GLU A 138 8.54 9.44 -2.99
C GLU A 138 7.71 9.65 -1.73
N TYR A 139 7.80 10.85 -1.14
CA TYR A 139 7.10 11.25 0.08
C TYR A 139 6.25 12.49 -0.18
N TYR A 140 4.94 12.38 0.04
CA TYR A 140 4.00 13.49 -0.11
C TYR A 140 3.17 13.67 1.17
N VAL A 141 3.16 14.89 1.69
CA VAL A 141 2.34 15.31 2.83
C VAL A 141 1.67 16.64 2.52
N SER A 142 0.41 16.77 2.93
CA SER A 142 -0.36 18.00 2.84
C SER A 142 -0.58 18.65 4.21
#